data_AF-A0A519W2E5-F1
#
_entry.id   AF-A0A519W2E5-F1
#
_cell.length_a   1.000
_cell.length_b   1.000
_cell.length_c   1.000
_cell.angle_alpha   90.00
_cell.angle_beta   90.00
_cell.angle_gamma   90.00
#
_symmetry.space_group_name_H-M   'P 1'
#
loop_
_entity.id
_entity.type
_entity.pdbx_description
1 polymer ?
#
loop_
_entity_poly.entity_id
_entity_poly.type
_entity_poly.pdbx_seq_one_letter_code
_entity_poly.pdbx_strand_id
1 'polypeptide(L)'
;MWYKLQHIMIILSGEDTTMKTKSINQLEFWISTALYVLALIGICTSTSYGTANAYRFIENHLEYSRLTNFFLPEIFKISILYISFLLINFCFMPQLARNNNVVLNIILTVMVTGVSVIIWMVANTYSQADRLIEEADINHAYAILFGEAFTYIFLLYLLFNIYAYFNERGISLLEKIPFLKRFKTDILLEIFTSAKIWLITLMVFAVVFSPTRDYEFVVIWLIAPPVNILLAFYSIYEIIPGLRKKGKRFGRYFWGNVVLSILIVLLLLIMLAAFMRNGDALPIALIFTSISLVCITTPLAWYIYKHKFEKQTEIQMLKTELGKSDASLNFLKSQINPHFLFNALNTLFGTALQENAERTGEGIQKLGDMMRFMLHENTQDKISLTREVEYLNNYIDLQKLRTSRSGDIRIEAHIEEQLNSLQIT
;
A
#
# COMPACT_ATOMS: atom_id res chain seq x y z
N MET A 1 -17.60 7.05 -19.60
CA MET A 1 -17.12 5.68 -19.90
C MET A 1 -16.20 5.14 -18.80
N TRP A 2 -15.23 5.93 -18.31
CA TRP A 2 -14.31 5.55 -17.22
C TRP A 2 -14.97 5.24 -15.86
N TYR A 3 -15.92 6.05 -15.39
CA TYR A 3 -16.70 5.76 -14.17
C TYR A 3 -17.54 4.46 -14.28
N LYS A 4 -17.96 4.10 -15.50
CA LYS A 4 -18.73 2.87 -15.76
C LYS A 4 -17.86 1.62 -15.70
N LEU A 5 -16.62 1.67 -16.21
CA LEU A 5 -15.65 0.57 -16.05
C LEU A 5 -15.24 0.37 -14.59
N GLN A 6 -15.08 1.47 -13.86
CA GLN A 6 -14.80 1.45 -12.41
C GLN A 6 -15.98 0.86 -11.62
N HIS A 7 -17.22 1.24 -11.95
CA HIS A 7 -18.41 0.63 -11.38
C HIS A 7 -18.58 -0.85 -11.77
N ILE A 8 -18.24 -1.25 -13.00
CA ILE A 8 -18.29 -2.66 -13.43
C ILE A 8 -17.24 -3.49 -12.68
N MET A 9 -16.02 -2.99 -12.46
CA MET A 9 -15.02 -3.66 -11.62
C MET A 9 -15.48 -3.76 -10.15
N ILE A 10 -16.11 -2.72 -9.61
CA ILE A 10 -16.64 -2.72 -8.22
C ILE A 10 -17.83 -3.69 -8.06
N ILE A 11 -18.71 -3.76 -9.07
CA ILE A 11 -19.86 -4.66 -9.09
C ILE A 11 -19.40 -6.12 -9.28
N LEU A 12 -18.35 -6.37 -10.06
CA LEU A 12 -17.75 -7.70 -10.24
C LEU A 12 -16.89 -8.14 -9.05
N SER A 13 -16.28 -7.19 -8.30
CA SER A 13 -15.40 -7.49 -7.17
C SER A 13 -16.14 -7.68 -5.84
N GLY A 14 -17.44 -7.36 -5.75
CA GLY A 14 -18.29 -7.56 -4.58
C GLY A 14 -17.58 -7.34 -3.24
N GLU A 15 -17.18 -6.10 -2.92
CA GLU A 15 -16.38 -5.83 -1.72
C GLU A 15 -17.00 -4.85 -0.74
N ASP A 16 -16.97 -5.32 0.51
CA ASP A 16 -16.62 -4.54 1.70
C ASP A 16 -15.15 -4.89 2.02
N THR A 17 -14.18 -4.10 1.55
CA THR A 17 -12.75 -4.26 1.89
C THR A 17 -12.18 -3.06 2.60
N THR A 18 -11.26 -3.35 3.53
CA THR A 18 -10.48 -2.33 4.24
C THR A 18 -9.78 -1.38 3.26
N MET A 19 -9.79 -0.06 3.52
CA MET A 19 -9.25 0.96 2.61
C MET A 19 -7.82 0.69 2.08
N LYS A 20 -6.99 -0.06 2.82
CA LYS A 20 -5.61 -0.41 2.46
C LYS A 20 -5.51 -1.39 1.28
N THR A 21 -6.42 -2.33 1.11
CA THR A 21 -6.37 -3.30 0.00
C THR A 21 -6.87 -2.67 -1.31
N LYS A 22 -7.86 -1.78 -1.22
CA LYS A 22 -8.40 -1.02 -2.36
C LYS A 22 -7.33 -0.13 -3.02
N SER A 23 -6.44 0.49 -2.24
CA SER A 23 -5.36 1.33 -2.79
C SER A 23 -4.26 0.51 -3.47
N ILE A 24 -3.99 -0.71 -3.01
CA ILE A 24 -2.98 -1.60 -3.60
C ILE A 24 -3.41 -2.12 -4.97
N ASN A 25 -4.67 -2.55 -5.11
CA ASN A 25 -5.19 -3.02 -6.41
C ASN A 25 -5.25 -1.88 -7.44
N GLN A 26 -5.56 -0.65 -6.99
CA GLN A 26 -5.49 0.53 -7.85
C GLN A 26 -4.06 0.82 -8.31
N LEU A 27 -3.09 0.77 -7.40
CA LEU A 27 -1.68 0.98 -7.73
C LEU A 27 -1.21 -0.02 -8.79
N GLU A 28 -1.56 -1.30 -8.62
CA GLU A 28 -1.23 -2.37 -9.54
C GLU A 28 -1.79 -2.13 -10.94
N PHE A 29 -3.08 -1.79 -11.03
CA PHE A 29 -3.72 -1.45 -12.30
C PHE A 29 -3.01 -0.28 -13.00
N TRP A 30 -2.68 0.77 -12.26
CA TRP A 30 -1.99 1.93 -12.82
C TRP A 30 -0.57 1.61 -13.28
N ILE A 31 0.17 0.78 -12.53
CA ILE A 31 1.51 0.31 -12.92
C ILE A 31 1.42 -0.51 -14.21
N SER A 32 0.52 -1.49 -14.28
CA SER A 32 0.37 -2.32 -15.49
C SER A 32 -0.06 -1.49 -16.70
N THR A 33 -0.94 -0.51 -16.50
CA THR A 33 -1.40 0.40 -17.57
C THR A 33 -0.28 1.31 -18.04
N ALA A 34 0.48 1.90 -17.12
CA ALA A 34 1.60 2.77 -17.47
C ALA A 34 2.68 2.01 -18.25
N LEU A 35 2.99 0.78 -17.83
CA LEU A 35 3.94 -0.08 -18.54
C LEU A 35 3.43 -0.48 -19.94
N TYR A 36 2.14 -0.76 -20.08
CA TYR A 36 1.52 -1.00 -21.39
C TYR A 36 1.65 0.22 -22.32
N VAL A 37 1.36 1.42 -21.83
CA VAL A 37 1.51 2.66 -22.61
C VAL A 37 2.96 2.91 -23.00
N LEU A 38 3.91 2.69 -22.08
CA LEU A 38 5.34 2.81 -22.38
C LEU A 38 5.78 1.82 -23.47
N ALA A 39 5.28 0.59 -23.43
CA ALA A 39 5.55 -0.41 -24.45
C ALA A 39 4.99 -0.01 -25.82
N LEU A 40 3.77 0.55 -25.87
CA LEU A 40 3.20 1.10 -27.10
C LEU A 40 4.02 2.26 -27.66
N ILE A 41 4.50 3.17 -26.80
CA ILE A 41 5.40 4.26 -27.21
C ILE A 41 6.69 3.68 -27.81
N GLY A 42 7.25 2.63 -27.19
CA GLY A 42 8.42 1.90 -27.71
C GLY A 42 8.20 1.31 -29.10
N ILE A 43 7.03 0.72 -29.36
CA ILE A 43 6.67 0.20 -30.69
C ILE A 43 6.53 1.34 -31.71
N CYS A 44 5.90 2.45 -31.32
CA CYS A 44 5.74 3.61 -32.21
C CYS A 44 7.10 4.21 -32.61
N THR A 45 8.03 4.35 -31.65
CA THR A 45 9.37 4.87 -31.94
C THR A 45 10.17 3.91 -32.81
N SER A 46 10.15 2.61 -32.51
CA SER A 46 10.85 1.61 -33.34
C SER A 46 10.27 1.49 -34.74
N THR A 47 8.98 1.78 -34.95
CA THR A 47 8.38 1.81 -36.31
C THR A 47 8.91 2.97 -37.15
N SER A 48 9.25 4.09 -36.51
CA SER A 48 9.80 5.28 -37.17
C SER A 48 11.28 5.13 -37.52
N TYR A 49 12.06 4.46 -36.66
CA TYR A 49 13.53 4.42 -36.77
C TYR A 49 14.14 3.03 -37.00
N GLY A 50 13.38 1.94 -36.82
CA GLY A 50 13.86 0.57 -36.92
C GLY A 50 13.83 0.01 -38.34
N THR A 51 15.00 -0.27 -38.90
CA THR A 51 15.17 -0.89 -40.23
C THR A 51 15.69 -2.33 -40.16
N ALA A 52 15.83 -2.89 -38.95
CA ALA A 52 16.70 -4.04 -38.68
C ALA A 52 16.43 -5.27 -39.56
N ASN A 53 15.18 -5.53 -40.00
CA ASN A 53 14.88 -6.70 -40.85
C ASN A 53 14.36 -6.33 -42.24
N ALA A 54 14.16 -5.04 -42.54
CA ALA A 54 13.62 -4.60 -43.83
C ALA A 54 14.58 -4.89 -44.99
N TYR A 55 15.90 -4.84 -44.72
CA TYR A 55 16.93 -5.09 -45.73
C TYR A 55 16.85 -6.52 -46.31
N ARG A 56 16.48 -7.52 -45.49
CA ARG A 56 16.39 -8.93 -45.89
C ARG A 56 15.28 -9.20 -46.90
N PHE A 57 14.16 -8.51 -46.76
CA PHE A 57 13.07 -8.57 -47.74
C PHE A 57 13.48 -7.93 -49.07
N ILE A 58 14.16 -6.78 -49.00
CA ILE A 58 14.63 -6.05 -50.18
C ILE A 58 15.68 -6.87 -50.95
N GLU A 59 16.62 -7.53 -50.25
CA GLU A 59 17.62 -8.42 -50.85
C GLU A 59 17.00 -9.62 -51.58
N ASN A 60 15.85 -10.12 -51.10
CA ASN A 60 15.14 -11.26 -51.70
C ASN A 60 14.00 -10.84 -52.64
N HIS A 61 13.94 -9.57 -53.06
CA HIS A 61 12.90 -9.02 -53.94
C HIS A 61 11.46 -9.18 -53.43
N LEU A 62 11.27 -9.17 -52.11
CA LEU A 62 9.95 -9.26 -51.47
C LEU A 62 9.49 -7.89 -50.94
N GLU A 63 8.19 -7.63 -51.00
CA GLU A 63 7.61 -6.40 -50.45
C GLU A 63 7.57 -6.45 -48.91
N TYR A 64 8.26 -5.51 -48.27
CA TYR A 64 8.19 -5.33 -46.82
C TYR A 64 7.26 -4.17 -46.46
N SER A 65 6.14 -4.49 -45.81
CA SER A 65 5.26 -3.47 -45.23
C SER A 65 5.51 -3.36 -43.72
N ARG A 66 6.00 -2.19 -43.28
CA ARG A 66 6.21 -1.89 -41.85
C ARG A 66 4.94 -2.05 -41.02
N LEU A 67 3.78 -1.74 -41.62
CA LEU A 67 2.50 -1.80 -40.92
C LEU A 67 2.12 -3.25 -40.59
N THR A 68 2.25 -4.15 -41.57
CA THR A 68 1.79 -5.55 -41.44
C THR A 68 2.83 -6.47 -40.83
N ASN A 69 4.12 -6.22 -41.09
CA ASN A 69 5.21 -7.11 -40.69
C ASN A 69 5.87 -6.70 -39.38
N PHE A 70 5.52 -5.53 -38.82
CA PHE A 70 6.09 -5.05 -37.56
C PHE A 70 5.04 -4.40 -36.65
N PHE A 71 4.46 -3.27 -37.07
CA PHE A 71 3.63 -2.45 -36.17
C PHE A 71 2.38 -3.17 -35.65
N LEU A 72 1.54 -3.71 -36.55
CA LEU A 72 0.32 -4.43 -36.16
C LEU A 72 0.64 -5.68 -35.32
N PRO A 73 1.56 -6.58 -35.75
CA PRO A 73 1.95 -7.72 -34.94
C PRO A 73 2.43 -7.38 -33.52
N GLU A 74 3.29 -6.38 -33.37
CA GLU A 74 3.80 -5.98 -32.05
C GLU A 74 2.69 -5.42 -31.16
N ILE A 75 1.79 -4.61 -31.71
CA ILE A 75 0.63 -4.11 -30.97
C ILE A 75 -0.26 -5.26 -30.52
N PHE A 76 -0.57 -6.22 -31.41
CA PHE A 76 -1.41 -7.35 -31.04
C PHE A 76 -0.76 -8.20 -29.95
N LYS A 77 0.55 -8.48 -30.04
CA LYS A 77 1.31 -9.23 -29.02
C LYS A 77 1.20 -8.59 -27.64
N ILE A 78 1.43 -7.28 -27.52
CA ILE A 78 1.42 -6.59 -26.22
C ILE A 78 -0.03 -6.37 -25.73
N SER A 79 -0.96 -6.02 -26.63
CA SER A 79 -2.36 -5.76 -26.26
C SER A 79 -3.07 -7.00 -25.74
N ILE A 80 -2.89 -8.16 -26.39
CA ILE A 80 -3.54 -9.39 -25.95
C ILE A 80 -3.02 -9.83 -24.58
N LEU A 81 -1.72 -9.67 -24.34
CA LEU A 81 -1.10 -9.96 -23.04
C LEU A 81 -1.63 -9.05 -21.95
N TYR A 82 -1.74 -7.76 -22.23
CA TYR A 82 -2.28 -6.79 -21.28
C TYR A 82 -3.75 -7.07 -20.93
N ILE A 83 -4.60 -7.31 -21.94
CA ILE A 83 -6.02 -7.62 -21.73
C ILE A 83 -6.17 -8.91 -20.90
N SER A 84 -5.41 -9.95 -21.24
CA SER A 84 -5.46 -11.23 -20.53
C SER A 84 -4.93 -11.13 -19.11
N PHE A 85 -3.87 -10.35 -18.88
CA PHE A 85 -3.42 -10.01 -17.53
C PHE A 85 -4.54 -9.36 -16.72
N LEU A 86 -5.23 -8.36 -17.30
CA LEU A 86 -6.32 -7.67 -16.60
C LEU A 86 -7.48 -8.62 -16.25
N LEU A 87 -7.91 -9.44 -17.21
CA LEU A 87 -9.01 -10.38 -17.01
C LEU A 87 -8.68 -11.44 -15.96
N ILE A 88 -7.51 -12.07 -16.06
CA ILE A 88 -7.09 -13.11 -15.13
C ILE A 88 -6.93 -12.52 -13.73
N ASN A 89 -6.18 -11.42 -13.60
CA ASN A 89 -5.78 -10.90 -12.30
C ASN A 89 -6.88 -10.12 -11.57
N PHE A 90 -7.75 -9.40 -12.28
CA PHE A 90 -8.79 -8.58 -11.64
C PHE A 90 -10.20 -9.17 -11.73
N CYS A 91 -10.49 -10.07 -12.67
CA CYS A 91 -11.83 -10.64 -12.83
C CYS A 91 -11.90 -12.10 -12.36
N PHE A 92 -11.01 -12.97 -12.84
CA PHE A 92 -11.15 -14.41 -12.62
C PHE A 92 -10.51 -14.88 -11.31
N MET A 93 -9.28 -14.46 -11.05
CA MET A 93 -8.52 -14.92 -9.88
C MET A 93 -9.14 -14.51 -8.53
N PRO A 94 -9.67 -13.29 -8.35
CA PRO A 94 -10.34 -12.93 -7.12
C PRO A 94 -11.59 -13.78 -6.84
N GLN A 95 -12.35 -14.13 -7.87
CA GLN A 95 -13.51 -15.01 -7.74
C GLN A 95 -13.08 -16.44 -7.38
N LEU A 96 -11.99 -16.91 -8.00
CA LEU A 96 -11.39 -18.22 -7.70
C LEU A 96 -10.91 -18.29 -6.24
N ALA A 97 -10.25 -17.23 -5.75
CA ALA A 97 -9.73 -17.15 -4.39
C ALA A 97 -10.84 -17.17 -3.32
N ARG A 98 -12.03 -16.66 -3.67
CA ARG A 98 -13.25 -16.67 -2.84
C ARG A 98 -14.08 -17.94 -2.97
N ASN A 99 -13.61 -18.95 -3.71
CA ASN A 99 -14.34 -20.17 -4.04
C ASN A 99 -15.71 -19.90 -4.71
N ASN A 100 -15.87 -18.78 -5.43
CA ASN A 100 -17.10 -18.46 -6.13
C ASN A 100 -17.03 -18.94 -7.58
N ASN A 101 -18.01 -19.74 -8.02
CA ASN A 101 -18.10 -20.26 -9.39
C ASN A 101 -16.76 -20.81 -9.92
N VAL A 102 -16.06 -21.63 -9.13
CA VAL A 102 -14.68 -22.09 -9.38
C VAL A 102 -14.54 -22.70 -10.78
N VAL A 103 -15.46 -23.59 -11.16
CA VAL A 103 -15.42 -24.28 -12.47
C VAL A 103 -15.48 -23.27 -13.63
N LEU A 104 -16.38 -22.30 -13.56
CA LEU A 104 -16.53 -21.27 -14.59
C LEU A 104 -15.26 -20.42 -14.71
N ASN A 105 -14.70 -19.96 -13.60
CA ASN A 105 -13.50 -19.12 -13.59
C ASN A 105 -12.24 -19.87 -14.06
N ILE A 106 -12.15 -21.19 -13.82
CA ILE A 106 -11.11 -22.04 -14.42
C ILE A 106 -11.29 -22.12 -15.93
N ILE A 107 -12.51 -22.42 -16.41
CA ILE A 107 -12.80 -22.51 -17.84
C ILE A 107 -12.48 -21.19 -18.54
N LEU A 108 -12.90 -20.05 -17.97
CA LEU A 108 -12.62 -18.73 -18.51
C LEU A 108 -11.12 -18.41 -18.54
N THR A 109 -10.38 -18.74 -17.48
CA THR A 109 -8.91 -18.56 -17.45
C THR A 109 -8.22 -19.39 -18.53
N VAL A 110 -8.61 -20.66 -18.68
CA VAL A 110 -8.04 -21.55 -19.71
C VAL A 110 -8.40 -21.06 -21.12
N MET A 111 -9.65 -20.64 -21.34
CA MET A 111 -10.11 -20.13 -22.63
C MET A 111 -9.38 -18.84 -23.02
N VAL A 112 -9.29 -17.85 -22.11
CA VAL A 112 -8.57 -16.60 -22.36
C VAL A 112 -7.09 -16.85 -22.61
N THR A 113 -6.46 -17.74 -21.84
CA THR A 113 -5.06 -18.13 -22.06
C THR A 113 -4.89 -18.77 -23.44
N GLY A 114 -5.72 -19.76 -23.80
CA GLY A 114 -5.62 -20.45 -25.09
C GLY A 114 -5.81 -19.53 -26.30
N VAL A 115 -6.84 -18.67 -26.25
CA VAL A 115 -7.07 -17.65 -27.31
C VAL A 115 -5.87 -16.71 -27.42
N SER A 116 -5.33 -16.26 -26.29
CA SER A 116 -4.21 -15.34 -26.28
C SER A 116 -2.92 -15.94 -26.82
N VAL A 117 -2.65 -17.21 -26.49
CA VAL A 117 -1.51 -17.97 -27.01
C VAL A 117 -1.59 -18.06 -28.53
N ILE A 118 -2.75 -18.40 -29.08
CA ILE A 118 -2.96 -18.49 -30.53
C ILE A 118 -2.74 -17.13 -31.21
N ILE A 119 -3.36 -16.06 -30.69
CA ILE A 119 -3.20 -14.71 -31.25
C ILE A 119 -1.74 -14.28 -31.21
N TRP A 120 -1.05 -14.52 -30.09
CA TRP A 120 0.36 -14.17 -29.94
C TRP A 120 1.24 -14.96 -30.92
N MET A 121 0.99 -16.26 -31.09
CA MET A 121 1.72 -17.12 -32.04
C MET A 121 1.56 -16.63 -33.49
N VAL A 122 0.34 -16.31 -33.90
CA VAL A 122 0.06 -15.75 -35.24
C VAL A 122 0.78 -14.42 -35.40
N ALA A 123 0.62 -13.49 -34.45
CA ALA A 123 1.29 -12.19 -34.51
C ALA A 123 2.82 -12.33 -34.53
N ASN A 124 3.41 -13.20 -33.71
CA ASN A 124 4.86 -13.43 -33.72
C ASN A 124 5.36 -13.95 -35.07
N THR A 125 4.57 -14.78 -35.74
CA THR A 125 4.90 -15.30 -37.07
C THR A 125 4.96 -14.19 -38.12
N TYR A 126 3.98 -13.28 -38.12
CA TYR A 126 4.01 -12.09 -39.00
C TYR A 126 5.17 -11.15 -38.66
N SER A 127 5.47 -11.01 -37.37
CA SER A 127 6.57 -10.17 -36.86
C SER A 127 7.97 -10.66 -37.26
N GLN A 128 8.12 -11.97 -37.50
CA GLN A 128 9.38 -12.63 -37.85
C GLN A 128 9.35 -13.24 -39.26
N ALA A 129 8.52 -12.68 -40.14
CA ALA A 129 8.33 -13.20 -41.49
C ALA A 129 9.64 -13.18 -42.32
N ASP A 130 10.65 -12.39 -41.93
CA ASP A 130 11.97 -12.43 -42.57
C ASP A 130 12.67 -13.80 -42.41
N ARG A 131 12.48 -14.47 -41.27
CA ARG A 131 13.10 -15.78 -41.01
C ARG A 131 12.53 -16.89 -41.89
N LEU A 132 11.32 -16.71 -42.43
CA LEU A 132 10.73 -17.66 -43.38
C LEU A 132 11.48 -17.69 -44.72
N ILE A 133 12.26 -16.64 -45.03
CA ILE A 133 13.01 -16.52 -46.27
C ILE A 133 14.35 -17.29 -46.20
N GLU A 134 14.90 -17.49 -45.00
CA GLU A 134 16.22 -18.11 -44.79
C GLU A 134 16.18 -19.65 -44.86
N GLU A 135 15.01 -20.25 -44.64
CA GLU A 135 14.85 -21.70 -44.53
C GLU A 135 14.43 -22.33 -45.87
N ALA A 136 15.08 -23.44 -46.24
CA ALA A 136 14.77 -24.15 -47.49
C ALA A 136 13.41 -24.88 -47.46
N ASP A 137 12.89 -25.18 -46.26
CA ASP A 137 11.57 -25.80 -46.05
C ASP A 137 10.67 -24.88 -45.21
N ILE A 138 9.59 -24.41 -45.83
CA ILE A 138 8.59 -23.54 -45.21
C ILE A 138 7.91 -24.23 -44.01
N ASN A 139 7.67 -25.54 -44.08
CA ASN A 139 7.04 -26.27 -42.98
C ASN A 139 7.97 -26.34 -41.77
N HIS A 140 9.26 -26.57 -42.01
CA HIS A 140 10.28 -26.55 -40.96
C HIS A 140 10.38 -25.15 -40.31
N ALA A 141 10.38 -24.10 -41.13
CA ALA A 141 10.42 -22.71 -40.65
C ALA A 141 9.23 -22.37 -39.74
N TYR A 142 8.01 -22.74 -40.17
CA TYR A 142 6.82 -22.56 -39.33
C TYR A 142 6.91 -23.37 -38.03
N ALA A 143 7.38 -24.63 -38.07
CA ALA A 143 7.51 -25.44 -36.87
C ALA A 143 8.47 -24.80 -35.83
N ILE A 144 9.59 -24.22 -36.27
CA ILE A 144 10.52 -23.50 -35.40
C ILE A 144 9.86 -22.24 -34.82
N LEU A 145 9.29 -21.38 -35.67
CA LEU A 145 8.68 -20.12 -35.25
C LEU A 145 7.51 -20.33 -34.27
N PHE A 146 6.64 -21.29 -34.56
CA PHE A 146 5.54 -21.64 -33.67
C PHE A 146 6.02 -22.30 -32.38
N GLY A 147 7.05 -23.15 -32.43
CA GLY A 147 7.61 -23.80 -31.24
C GLY A 147 8.27 -22.82 -30.28
N GLU A 148 9.11 -21.91 -30.79
CA GLU A 148 9.71 -20.82 -30.02
C GLU A 148 8.62 -19.92 -29.42
N ALA A 149 7.65 -19.53 -30.25
CA ALA A 149 6.54 -18.68 -29.84
C ALA A 149 5.71 -19.30 -28.71
N PHE A 150 5.33 -20.57 -28.87
CA PHE A 150 4.56 -21.33 -27.89
C PHE A 150 5.31 -21.44 -26.56
N THR A 151 6.58 -21.83 -26.60
CA THR A 151 7.40 -22.02 -25.39
C THR A 151 7.47 -20.72 -24.60
N TYR A 152 7.69 -19.61 -25.29
CA TYR A 152 7.80 -18.29 -24.69
C TYR A 152 6.49 -17.83 -24.05
N ILE A 153 5.39 -17.83 -24.82
CA ILE A 153 4.09 -17.35 -24.35
C ILE A 153 3.55 -18.24 -23.23
N PHE A 154 3.80 -19.55 -23.30
CA PHE A 154 3.43 -20.50 -22.26
C PHE A 154 4.14 -20.19 -20.93
N LEU A 155 5.45 -19.95 -20.96
CA LEU A 155 6.21 -19.58 -19.75
C LEU A 155 5.71 -18.28 -19.15
N LEU A 156 5.38 -17.29 -19.99
CA LEU A 156 4.83 -16.02 -19.54
C LEU A 156 3.47 -16.21 -18.84
N TYR A 157 2.56 -16.99 -19.43
CA TYR A 157 1.26 -17.27 -18.82
C TYR A 157 1.38 -18.11 -17.54
N LEU A 158 2.37 -19.00 -17.45
CA LEU A 158 2.68 -19.68 -16.20
C LEU A 158 3.06 -18.68 -15.11
N LEU A 159 3.91 -17.71 -15.43
CA LEU A 159 4.30 -16.63 -14.52
C LEU A 159 3.10 -15.74 -14.14
N PHE A 160 2.18 -15.47 -15.09
CA PHE A 160 0.94 -14.73 -14.84
C PHE A 160 0.05 -15.42 -13.82
N ASN A 161 -0.15 -16.72 -13.97
CA ASN A 161 -0.97 -17.50 -13.04
C ASN A 161 -0.31 -17.62 -11.66
N ILE A 162 1.01 -17.83 -11.60
CA ILE A 162 1.78 -17.83 -10.34
C ILE A 162 1.64 -16.48 -9.63
N TYR A 163 1.78 -15.38 -10.37
CA TYR A 163 1.61 -14.04 -9.84
C TYR A 163 0.20 -13.78 -9.33
N ALA A 164 -0.83 -14.13 -10.10
CA ALA A 164 -2.22 -13.91 -9.71
C ALA A 164 -2.56 -14.72 -8.43
N TYR A 165 -2.04 -15.94 -8.31
CA TYR A 165 -2.15 -16.73 -7.08
C TYR A 165 -1.41 -16.09 -5.90
N PHE A 166 -0.18 -15.63 -6.13
CA PHE A 166 0.61 -14.93 -5.13
C PHE A 166 -0.06 -13.62 -4.68
N ASN A 167 -0.72 -12.91 -5.58
CA ASN A 167 -1.44 -11.68 -5.28
C ASN A 167 -2.58 -11.92 -4.27
N GLU A 168 -3.37 -12.98 -4.49
CA GLU A 168 -4.53 -13.30 -3.65
C GLU A 168 -4.16 -14.00 -2.33
N ARG A 169 -3.15 -14.87 -2.34
CA ARG A 169 -2.82 -15.74 -1.19
C ARG A 169 -1.47 -15.46 -0.55
N GLY A 170 -0.65 -14.59 -1.12
CA GLY A 170 0.76 -14.43 -0.75
C GLY A 170 0.98 -13.99 0.69
N ILE A 171 0.16 -13.08 1.24
CA ILE A 171 0.28 -12.67 2.66
C ILE A 171 0.02 -13.86 3.59
N SER A 172 -1.05 -14.63 3.34
CA SER A 172 -1.37 -15.83 4.12
C SER A 172 -0.27 -16.90 4.00
N LEU A 173 0.38 -17.01 2.83
CA LEU A 173 1.52 -17.91 2.62
C LEU A 173 2.75 -17.42 3.39
N LEU A 174 3.05 -16.12 3.37
CA LEU A 174 4.19 -15.53 4.08
C LEU A 174 4.05 -15.70 5.60
N GLU A 175 2.84 -15.56 6.16
CA GLU A 175 2.58 -15.75 7.60
C GLU A 175 2.80 -17.19 8.09
N LYS A 176 2.68 -18.18 7.19
CA LYS A 176 2.95 -19.59 7.51
C LYS A 176 4.44 -19.90 7.62
N ILE A 177 5.32 -19.08 7.05
CA ILE A 177 6.77 -19.32 7.04
C ILE A 177 7.34 -19.03 8.45
N PRO A 178 7.93 -20.02 9.16
CA PRO A 178 8.40 -19.85 10.54
C PRO A 178 9.42 -18.71 10.69
N PHE A 179 10.31 -18.56 9.72
CA PHE A 179 11.33 -17.52 9.69
C PHE A 179 10.74 -16.10 9.61
N LEU A 180 9.60 -15.94 8.93
CA LEU A 180 8.98 -14.63 8.72
C LEU A 180 8.15 -14.15 9.92
N LYS A 181 7.74 -15.05 10.82
CA LYS A 181 7.02 -14.71 12.06
C LYS A 181 7.77 -13.77 12.99
N ARG A 182 9.11 -13.66 12.85
CA ARG A 182 9.93 -12.72 13.63
C ARG A 182 9.73 -11.26 13.23
N PHE A 183 9.19 -11.00 12.05
CA PHE A 183 8.96 -9.66 11.53
C PHE A 183 7.55 -9.18 11.84
N LYS A 184 7.40 -7.87 12.09
CA LYS A 184 6.08 -7.24 12.28
C LYS A 184 5.25 -7.33 11.00
N THR A 185 3.93 -7.43 11.11
CA THR A 185 2.99 -7.54 9.98
C THR A 185 3.16 -6.41 8.95
N ASP A 186 3.44 -5.19 9.40
CA ASP A 186 3.69 -4.06 8.49
C ASP A 186 4.93 -4.28 7.59
N ILE A 187 5.97 -4.94 8.10
CA ILE A 187 7.18 -5.25 7.34
C ILE A 187 6.88 -6.31 6.28
N LEU A 188 6.11 -7.33 6.65
CA LEU A 188 5.68 -8.38 5.71
C LEU A 188 4.86 -7.80 4.57
N LEU A 189 3.99 -6.83 4.86
CA LEU A 189 3.22 -6.12 3.84
C LEU A 189 4.12 -5.35 2.88
N GLU A 190 5.15 -4.65 3.37
CA GLU A 190 6.11 -3.93 2.52
C GLU A 190 6.93 -4.88 1.63
N ILE A 191 7.36 -6.03 2.16
CA ILE A 191 8.07 -7.05 1.37
C ILE A 191 7.15 -7.59 0.27
N PHE A 192 5.91 -7.90 0.65
CA PHE A 192 4.90 -8.43 -0.27
C PHE A 192 4.60 -7.46 -1.41
N THR A 193 4.36 -6.18 -1.13
CA THR A 193 4.12 -5.17 -2.16
C THR A 193 5.34 -4.97 -3.05
N SER A 194 6.56 -4.96 -2.49
CA SER A 194 7.80 -4.86 -3.27
C SER A 194 7.97 -6.05 -4.23
N ALA A 195 7.69 -7.27 -3.75
CA ALA A 195 7.74 -8.48 -4.56
C ALA A 195 6.70 -8.46 -5.69
N LYS A 196 5.48 -7.97 -5.43
CA LYS A 196 4.45 -7.80 -6.46
C LYS A 196 4.90 -6.85 -7.57
N ILE A 197 5.40 -5.67 -7.21
CA ILE A 197 5.86 -4.67 -8.17
C ILE A 197 7.00 -5.26 -9.02
N TRP A 198 7.95 -5.95 -8.38
CA TRP A 198 9.03 -6.62 -9.12
C TRP A 198 8.49 -7.65 -10.13
N LEU A 199 7.59 -8.56 -9.72
CA LEU A 199 7.01 -9.56 -10.61
C LEU A 199 6.29 -8.94 -11.82
N ILE A 200 5.51 -7.87 -11.62
CA ILE A 200 4.86 -7.15 -12.72
C ILE A 200 5.91 -6.57 -13.68
N THR A 201 6.96 -5.92 -13.16
CA THR A 201 8.00 -5.36 -14.03
C THR A 201 8.78 -6.45 -14.76
N LEU A 202 9.03 -7.59 -14.12
CA LEU A 202 9.68 -8.75 -14.73
C LEU A 202 8.87 -9.28 -15.91
N MET A 203 7.55 -9.40 -15.77
CA MET A 203 6.67 -9.79 -16.87
C MET A 203 6.79 -8.84 -18.05
N VAL A 204 6.74 -7.53 -17.80
CA VAL A 204 6.82 -6.54 -18.88
C VAL A 204 8.17 -6.59 -19.57
N PHE A 205 9.26 -6.71 -18.80
CA PHE A 205 10.60 -6.88 -19.37
C PHE A 205 10.71 -8.17 -20.17
N ALA A 206 10.14 -9.28 -19.68
CA ALA A 206 10.09 -10.52 -20.45
C ALA A 206 9.41 -10.29 -21.80
N VAL A 207 8.25 -9.61 -21.83
CA VAL A 207 7.47 -9.32 -23.06
C VAL A 207 8.23 -8.45 -24.05
N VAL A 208 8.88 -7.40 -23.57
CA VAL A 208 9.55 -6.42 -24.43
C VAL A 208 10.86 -6.96 -25.01
N PHE A 209 11.67 -7.68 -24.20
CA PHE A 209 13.05 -8.03 -24.58
C PHE A 209 13.25 -9.47 -25.05
N SER A 210 12.32 -10.39 -24.75
CA SER A 210 12.50 -11.77 -25.20
C SER A 210 12.40 -11.99 -26.72
N PRO A 211 11.57 -11.23 -27.49
CA PRO A 211 11.48 -11.43 -28.93
C PRO A 211 12.74 -11.01 -29.71
N THR A 212 13.61 -10.15 -29.15
CA THR A 212 14.78 -9.58 -29.85
C THR A 212 16.07 -10.40 -29.69
N ARG A 213 16.00 -11.61 -29.11
CA ARG A 213 17.14 -12.47 -28.71
C ARG A 213 18.02 -11.91 -27.58
N ASP A 214 17.61 -10.82 -26.92
CA ASP A 214 18.33 -10.25 -25.78
C ASP A 214 17.83 -10.80 -24.43
N TYR A 215 17.66 -12.13 -24.33
CA TYR A 215 17.18 -12.81 -23.11
C TYR A 215 18.06 -12.53 -21.89
N GLU A 216 19.32 -12.17 -22.12
CA GLU A 216 20.28 -11.76 -21.10
C GLU A 216 19.73 -10.62 -20.23
N PHE A 217 19.02 -9.63 -20.79
CA PHE A 217 18.40 -8.55 -19.99
C PHE A 217 17.27 -9.04 -19.08
N VAL A 218 16.49 -10.04 -19.52
CA VAL A 218 15.42 -10.63 -18.70
C VAL A 218 16.03 -11.37 -17.52
N VAL A 219 17.13 -12.10 -17.73
CA VAL A 219 17.88 -12.78 -16.66
C VAL A 219 18.46 -11.77 -15.67
N ILE A 220 19.00 -10.65 -16.16
CA ILE A 220 19.51 -9.57 -15.30
C ILE A 220 18.38 -8.98 -14.46
N TRP A 221 17.21 -8.72 -15.07
CA TRP A 221 16.03 -8.17 -14.38
C TRP A 221 15.38 -9.16 -13.39
N LEU A 222 15.56 -10.46 -13.62
CA LEU A 222 15.15 -11.51 -12.69
C LEU A 222 15.97 -11.46 -11.38
N ILE A 223 17.24 -11.05 -11.44
CA ILE A 223 18.18 -11.17 -10.31
C ILE A 223 18.48 -9.82 -9.65
N ALA A 224 18.73 -8.76 -10.42
CA ALA A 224 19.23 -7.49 -9.88
C ALA A 224 18.22 -6.74 -8.97
N PRO A 225 16.94 -6.56 -9.33
CA PRO A 225 15.97 -5.89 -8.46
C PRO A 225 15.72 -6.62 -7.13
N PRO A 226 15.53 -7.96 -7.06
CA PRO A 226 15.41 -8.66 -5.79
C PRO A 226 16.61 -8.45 -4.87
N VAL A 227 17.83 -8.44 -5.41
CA VAL A 227 19.05 -8.16 -4.64
C VAL A 227 19.01 -6.74 -4.06
N ASN A 228 18.60 -5.74 -4.85
CA ASN A 228 18.44 -4.36 -4.37
C ASN A 228 17.36 -4.25 -3.29
N ILE A 229 16.22 -4.91 -3.48
CA ILE A 229 15.13 -4.96 -2.50
C ILE A 229 15.66 -5.57 -1.19
N LEU A 230 16.29 -6.74 -1.25
CA LEU A 230 16.84 -7.42 -0.08
C LEU A 230 17.86 -6.55 0.66
N LEU A 231 18.77 -5.89 -0.05
CA LEU A 231 19.73 -4.97 0.56
C LEU A 231 19.04 -3.76 1.22
N ALA A 232 18.00 -3.20 0.58
CA ALA A 232 17.21 -2.11 1.14
C ALA A 232 16.57 -2.52 2.48
N PHE A 233 15.88 -3.65 2.50
CA PHE A 233 15.23 -4.19 3.69
C PHE A 233 16.25 -4.49 4.80
N TYR A 234 17.35 -5.18 4.45
CA TYR A 234 18.42 -5.46 5.41
C TYR A 234 19.03 -4.18 5.99
N SER A 235 19.22 -3.15 5.15
CA SER A 235 19.73 -1.85 5.57
C SER A 235 18.77 -1.14 6.55
N ILE A 236 17.47 -1.08 6.20
CA ILE A 236 16.45 -0.38 7.00
C ILE A 236 16.22 -1.05 8.35
N TYR A 237 16.17 -2.37 8.39
CA TYR A 237 15.72 -3.11 9.57
C TYR A 237 16.86 -3.62 10.48
N GLU A 238 18.06 -3.86 9.94
CA GLU A 238 19.19 -4.40 10.72
C GLU A 238 20.38 -3.42 10.81
N ILE A 239 20.90 -2.97 9.65
CA ILE A 239 22.16 -2.21 9.62
C ILE A 239 22.00 -0.81 10.25
N ILE A 240 21.05 -0.01 9.76
CA ILE A 240 20.90 1.39 10.19
C ILE A 240 20.53 1.48 11.68
N PRO A 241 19.55 0.70 12.22
CA PRO A 241 19.25 0.69 13.65
C PRO A 241 20.47 0.30 14.51
N GLY A 242 21.21 -0.73 14.10
CA GLY A 242 22.40 -1.20 14.81
C GLY A 242 23.52 -0.15 14.84
N LEU A 243 23.70 0.63 13.77
CA LEU A 243 24.67 1.71 13.71
C LEU A 243 24.24 2.95 14.50
N ARG A 244 22.96 3.32 14.48
CA ARG A 244 22.42 4.43 15.28
C ARG A 244 22.52 4.17 16.77
N LYS A 245 22.25 2.94 17.24
CA LYS A 245 22.47 2.56 18.65
C LYS A 245 23.91 2.80 19.12
N LYS A 246 24.89 2.72 18.20
CA LYS A 246 26.32 2.97 18.44
C LYS A 246 26.75 4.41 18.16
N GLY A 247 25.81 5.34 17.95
CA GLY A 247 26.09 6.76 17.68
C GLY A 247 26.73 7.06 16.32
N LYS A 248 26.74 6.10 15.39
CA LYS A 248 27.42 6.25 14.09
C LYS A 248 26.54 7.00 13.09
N ARG A 249 27.17 7.91 12.33
CA ARG A 249 26.53 8.73 11.29
C ARG A 249 26.45 8.00 9.93
N PHE A 250 25.75 8.61 8.98
CA PHE A 250 25.54 8.12 7.60
C PHE A 250 26.83 7.64 6.92
N GLY A 251 27.97 8.32 7.09
CA GLY A 251 29.22 7.95 6.42
C GLY A 251 29.70 6.52 6.72
N ARG A 252 29.54 6.03 7.96
CA ARG A 252 29.95 4.66 8.30
C ARG A 252 28.97 3.60 7.79
N TYR A 253 27.70 3.97 7.67
CA TYR A 253 26.70 3.15 6.98
C TYR A 253 27.01 3.07 5.48
N PHE A 254 27.26 4.21 4.83
CA PHE A 254 27.56 4.30 3.41
C PHE A 254 28.77 3.43 3.03
N TRP A 255 29.92 3.64 3.67
CA TRP A 255 31.12 2.84 3.38
C TRP A 255 30.97 1.36 3.72
N GLY A 256 30.23 1.01 4.78
CA GLY A 256 29.89 -0.38 5.09
C GLY A 256 29.06 -1.04 3.99
N ASN A 257 28.05 -0.31 3.47
CA ASN A 257 27.22 -0.79 2.36
C ASN A 257 27.96 -0.81 1.02
N VAL A 258 28.94 0.06 0.79
CA VAL A 258 29.81 -0.03 -0.40
C VAL A 258 30.59 -1.35 -0.38
N VAL A 259 31.21 -1.71 0.75
CA VAL A 259 31.92 -3.00 0.89
C VAL A 259 30.96 -4.18 0.67
N LEU A 260 29.77 -4.12 1.27
CA LEU A 260 28.75 -5.16 1.09
C LEU A 260 28.28 -5.25 -0.38
N SER A 261 28.12 -4.11 -1.06
CA SER A 261 27.73 -4.07 -2.47
C SER A 261 28.80 -4.68 -3.36
N ILE A 262 30.09 -4.45 -3.07
CA ILE A 262 31.20 -5.08 -3.80
C ILE A 262 31.14 -6.62 -3.65
N LEU A 263 30.90 -7.13 -2.44
CA LEU A 263 30.76 -8.57 -2.21
C LEU A 263 29.57 -9.16 -2.96
N ILE A 264 28.43 -8.47 -2.97
CA ILE A 264 27.23 -8.87 -3.70
C ILE A 264 27.51 -8.91 -5.21
N VAL A 265 28.15 -7.88 -5.76
CA VAL A 265 28.48 -7.80 -7.19
C VAL A 265 29.48 -8.89 -7.59
N LEU A 266 30.46 -9.21 -6.74
CA LEU A 266 31.39 -10.32 -6.96
C LEU A 266 30.66 -11.67 -7.00
N LEU A 267 29.71 -11.89 -6.08
CA LEU A 267 28.88 -13.10 -6.07
C LEU A 267 28.02 -13.19 -7.34
N LEU A 268 27.42 -12.07 -7.75
CA LEU A 268 26.62 -12.00 -8.98
C LEU A 268 27.46 -12.24 -10.23
N LEU A 269 28.70 -11.76 -10.28
CA LEU A 269 29.63 -12.05 -11.37
C LEU A 269 29.83 -13.56 -11.52
N ILE A 270 30.13 -14.27 -10.42
CA ILE A 270 30.33 -15.72 -10.43
C ILE A 270 29.05 -16.45 -10.88
N MET A 271 27.90 -16.04 -10.36
CA MET A 271 26.62 -16.65 -10.69
C MET A 271 26.23 -16.44 -12.15
N LEU A 272 26.35 -15.21 -12.67
CA LEU A 272 25.93 -14.85 -14.02
C LEU A 272 26.91 -15.30 -15.10
N ALA A 273 28.21 -15.37 -14.80
CA ALA A 273 29.22 -15.82 -15.76
C ALA A 273 28.94 -17.22 -16.34
N ALA A 274 28.25 -18.09 -15.59
CA ALA A 274 27.85 -19.42 -16.05
C ALA A 274 26.67 -19.42 -17.04
N PHE A 275 25.86 -18.36 -17.06
CA PHE A 275 24.64 -18.27 -17.89
C PHE A 275 24.82 -17.40 -19.13
N MET A 276 25.82 -16.53 -19.16
CA MET A 276 26.03 -15.55 -20.25
C MET A 276 26.90 -16.17 -21.35
N ARG A 277 26.30 -16.36 -22.53
CA ARG A 277 26.93 -17.07 -23.65
C ARG A 277 27.82 -16.15 -24.51
N ASN A 278 27.45 -14.87 -24.62
CA ASN A 278 28.16 -13.89 -25.46
C ASN A 278 29.06 -12.93 -24.66
N GLY A 279 28.92 -12.86 -23.33
CA GLY A 279 29.78 -12.08 -22.44
C GLY A 279 29.57 -10.56 -22.45
N ASP A 280 29.00 -9.98 -23.51
CA ASP A 280 28.91 -8.53 -23.70
C ASP A 280 27.92 -7.82 -22.75
N ALA A 281 26.79 -8.45 -22.40
CA ALA A 281 25.82 -7.82 -21.50
C ALA A 281 26.20 -7.97 -20.01
N LEU A 282 27.12 -8.88 -19.67
CA LEU A 282 27.57 -9.12 -18.29
C LEU A 282 28.21 -7.87 -17.64
N PRO A 283 29.23 -7.20 -18.23
CA PRO A 283 29.81 -6.01 -17.63
C PRO A 283 28.79 -4.88 -17.49
N ILE A 284 27.91 -4.70 -18.48
CA ILE A 284 26.84 -3.69 -18.44
C ILE A 284 25.90 -3.95 -17.26
N ALA A 285 25.47 -5.20 -17.08
CA ALA A 285 24.62 -5.62 -15.98
C ALA A 285 25.25 -5.35 -14.61
N LEU A 286 26.53 -5.69 -14.46
CA LEU A 286 27.25 -5.52 -13.19
C LEU A 286 27.47 -4.05 -12.87
N ILE A 287 27.80 -3.22 -13.85
CA ILE A 287 27.93 -1.76 -13.67
C ILE A 287 26.57 -1.17 -13.26
N PHE A 288 25.51 -1.49 -13.98
CA PHE A 288 24.16 -0.99 -13.67
C PHE A 288 23.72 -1.42 -12.27
N THR A 289 23.94 -2.69 -11.92
CA THR A 289 23.64 -3.23 -10.59
C THR A 289 24.45 -2.52 -9.50
N SER A 290 25.75 -2.30 -9.73
CA SER A 290 26.63 -1.60 -8.79
C SER A 290 26.17 -0.17 -8.54
N ILE A 291 25.85 0.57 -9.61
CA ILE A 291 25.30 1.93 -9.52
C ILE A 291 23.97 1.91 -8.77
N SER A 292 23.08 0.97 -9.07
CA SER A 292 21.79 0.86 -8.37
C SER A 292 21.96 0.64 -6.86
N LEU A 293 22.85 -0.28 -6.44
CA LEU A 293 23.07 -0.59 -5.03
C LEU A 293 23.65 0.60 -4.24
N VAL A 294 24.65 1.28 -4.83
CA VAL A 294 25.38 2.36 -4.15
C VAL A 294 24.67 3.71 -4.27
N CYS A 295 24.24 4.09 -5.47
CA CYS A 295 23.71 5.43 -5.75
C CYS A 295 22.20 5.54 -5.54
N ILE A 296 21.46 4.43 -5.60
CA ILE A 296 20.00 4.44 -5.44
C ILE A 296 19.62 3.79 -4.10
N THR A 297 19.90 2.51 -3.92
CA THR A 297 19.41 1.73 -2.79
C THR A 297 19.96 2.18 -1.45
N THR A 298 21.27 2.42 -1.36
CA THR A 298 21.92 2.85 -0.12
C THR A 298 21.37 4.19 0.41
N PRO A 299 21.33 5.29 -0.37
CA PRO A 299 20.77 6.56 0.10
C PRO A 299 19.25 6.49 0.29
N LEU A 300 18.52 5.76 -0.57
CA LEU A 300 17.07 5.61 -0.43
C LEU A 300 16.70 4.89 0.86
N ALA A 301 17.40 3.80 1.20
CA ALA A 301 17.19 3.07 2.45
C ALA A 301 17.43 3.97 3.68
N TRP A 302 18.46 4.83 3.64
CA TRP A 302 18.70 5.81 4.70
C TRP A 302 17.58 6.86 4.80
N TYR A 303 17.14 7.40 3.67
CA TYR A 303 16.04 8.37 3.61
C TYR A 303 14.75 7.78 4.19
N ILE A 304 14.35 6.59 3.72
CA ILE A 304 13.17 5.88 4.20
C ILE A 304 13.27 5.61 5.70
N TYR A 305 14.41 5.12 6.18
CA TYR A 305 14.62 4.88 7.60
C TYR A 305 14.50 6.16 8.43
N LYS A 306 15.14 7.25 7.99
CA LYS A 306 15.10 8.55 8.68
C LYS A 306 13.66 9.05 8.81
N HIS A 307 12.89 9.00 7.73
CA HIS A 307 11.51 9.45 7.73
C HIS A 307 10.61 8.56 8.62
N LYS A 308 10.79 7.24 8.58
CA LYS A 308 10.09 6.31 9.49
C LYS A 308 10.42 6.59 10.96
N PHE A 309 11.69 6.87 11.26
CA PHE A 309 12.13 7.18 12.61
C PHE A 309 11.54 8.51 13.11
N GLU A 310 11.58 9.57 12.29
CA GLU A 310 11.01 10.88 12.61
C GLU A 310 9.51 10.78 12.92
N LYS A 311 8.75 10.08 12.08
CA LYS A 311 7.33 9.86 12.29
C LYS A 311 7.04 9.07 13.57
N GLN A 312 7.86 8.05 13.88
CA GLN A 312 7.72 7.30 15.13
C GLN A 312 8.02 8.17 16.35
N THR A 313 9.05 9.03 16.28
CA THR A 313 9.38 9.96 17.38
C THR A 313 8.29 11.01 17.57
N GLU A 314 7.72 11.55 16.48
CA GLU A 314 6.62 12.50 16.55
C GLU A 314 5.39 11.91 17.21
N ILE A 315 4.98 10.71 16.79
CA ILE A 315 3.86 9.98 17.42
C ILE A 315 4.14 9.73 18.91
N GLN A 316 5.37 9.39 19.29
CA GLN A 316 5.72 9.17 20.68
C GLN A 316 5.71 10.47 21.51
N MET A 317 6.15 11.58 20.93
CA MET A 317 6.11 12.90 21.55
C MET A 317 4.66 13.34 21.78
N LEU A 318 3.81 13.26 20.75
CA LEU A 318 2.38 13.59 20.86
C LEU A 318 1.67 12.76 21.92
N LYS A 319 1.94 11.45 22.00
CA LYS A 319 1.40 10.59 23.06
C LYS A 319 1.86 11.01 24.46
N THR A 320 3.11 11.44 24.58
CA THR A 320 3.68 11.89 25.87
C THR A 320 3.08 13.23 26.29
N GLU A 321 2.90 14.16 25.34
CA GLU A 321 2.29 15.47 25.57
C GLU A 321 0.81 15.35 25.97
N LEU A 322 0.06 14.48 25.28
CA LEU A 322 -1.31 14.15 25.65
C LEU A 322 -1.39 13.60 27.08
N GLY A 323 -0.56 12.60 27.41
CA GLY A 323 -0.53 12.04 28.76
C GLY A 323 -0.14 13.04 29.85
N LYS A 324 0.73 14.02 29.55
CA LYS A 324 1.05 15.12 30.48
C LYS A 324 -0.12 16.07 30.67
N SER A 325 -0.86 16.38 29.60
CA SER A 325 -2.07 17.20 29.67
C SER A 325 -3.12 16.55 30.57
N ASP A 326 -3.39 15.26 30.37
CA ASP A 326 -4.35 14.50 31.18
C ASP A 326 -3.95 14.45 32.66
N ALA A 327 -2.66 14.20 32.93
CA ALA A 327 -2.12 14.20 34.29
C ALA A 327 -2.24 15.57 34.96
N SER A 328 -2.00 16.66 34.22
CA SER A 328 -2.10 18.03 34.73
C SER A 328 -3.54 18.40 35.06
N LEU A 329 -4.49 18.02 34.19
CA LEU A 329 -5.92 18.20 34.41
C LEU A 329 -6.38 17.45 35.68
N ASN A 330 -5.98 16.19 35.82
CA ASN A 330 -6.30 15.40 37.01
C ASN A 330 -5.67 15.96 38.29
N PHE A 331 -4.43 16.47 38.21
CA PHE A 331 -3.78 17.14 39.33
C PHE A 331 -4.53 18.41 39.75
N LEU A 332 -4.92 19.28 38.81
CA LEU A 332 -5.71 20.48 39.11
C LEU A 332 -7.05 20.11 39.77
N LYS A 333 -7.75 19.08 39.26
CA LYS A 333 -8.97 18.56 39.88
C LYS A 333 -8.74 18.10 41.32
N SER A 334 -7.62 17.42 41.59
CA SER A 334 -7.29 16.91 42.93
C SER A 334 -6.98 17.99 43.99
N GLN A 335 -6.68 19.23 43.57
CA GLN A 335 -6.45 20.34 44.52
C GLN A 335 -7.73 20.74 45.26
N ILE A 336 -8.89 20.38 44.74
CA ILE A 336 -10.15 20.48 45.48
C ILE A 336 -10.31 19.19 46.26
N ASN A 337 -10.25 19.25 47.60
CA ASN A 337 -10.58 18.10 48.45
C ASN A 337 -12.10 18.02 48.61
N PRO A 338 -12.81 17.15 47.85
CA PRO A 338 -14.26 17.10 47.87
C PRO A 338 -14.79 16.76 49.27
N HIS A 339 -14.10 15.89 50.00
CA HIS A 339 -14.51 15.47 51.33
C HIS A 339 -14.46 16.63 52.32
N PHE A 340 -13.38 17.41 52.32
CA PHE A 340 -13.29 18.62 53.15
C PHE A 340 -14.38 19.63 52.79
N LEU A 341 -14.60 19.85 51.50
CA LEU A 341 -15.60 20.81 51.02
C LEU A 341 -17.02 20.40 51.42
N PHE A 342 -17.40 19.14 51.25
CA PHE A 342 -18.71 18.65 51.70
C PHE A 342 -18.88 18.71 53.20
N ASN A 343 -17.83 18.40 53.96
CA ASN A 343 -17.87 18.52 55.43
C ASN A 343 -18.05 19.97 55.88
N ALA A 344 -17.36 20.91 55.22
CA ALA A 344 -17.52 22.33 55.50
C ALA A 344 -18.95 22.80 55.17
N LEU A 345 -19.48 22.44 54.00
CA LEU A 345 -20.84 22.80 53.60
C LEU A 345 -21.90 22.17 54.51
N ASN A 346 -21.78 20.89 54.85
CA ASN A 346 -22.72 20.22 55.76
C ASN A 346 -22.67 20.82 57.17
N THR A 347 -21.49 21.23 57.65
CA THR A 347 -21.35 21.91 58.94
C THR A 347 -22.04 23.26 58.91
N LEU A 348 -21.80 24.08 57.88
CA LEU A 348 -22.45 25.37 57.71
C LEU A 348 -23.97 25.25 57.54
N PHE A 349 -24.44 24.22 56.84
CA PHE A 349 -25.85 23.90 56.70
C PHE A 349 -26.49 23.59 58.06
N GLY A 350 -25.82 22.76 58.88
CA GLY A 350 -26.25 22.45 60.25
C GLY A 350 -26.29 23.69 61.15
N THR A 351 -25.29 24.57 61.06
CA THR A 351 -25.27 25.86 61.77
C THR A 351 -26.42 26.75 61.33
N ALA A 352 -26.68 26.86 60.03
CA ALA A 352 -27.78 27.67 59.50
C ALA A 352 -29.15 27.18 60.00
N LEU A 353 -29.34 25.86 60.12
CA LEU A 353 -30.55 25.28 60.72
C LEU A 353 -30.68 25.64 62.21
N GLN A 354 -29.59 25.55 62.99
CA GLN A 354 -29.59 25.90 64.41
C GLN A 354 -29.91 27.39 64.64
N GLU A 355 -29.46 28.26 63.74
CA GLU A 355 -29.72 29.71 63.81
C GLU A 355 -31.07 30.13 63.19
N ASN A 356 -31.90 29.18 62.76
CA ASN A 356 -33.15 29.43 62.01
C ASN A 356 -32.93 30.28 60.73
N ALA A 357 -31.75 30.19 60.13
CA ALA A 357 -31.36 30.88 58.90
C ALA A 357 -31.69 30.03 57.66
N GLU A 358 -32.96 29.70 57.47
CA GLU A 358 -33.46 28.74 56.46
C GLU A 358 -32.98 29.06 55.03
N ARG A 359 -33.00 30.34 54.65
CA ARG A 359 -32.52 30.84 53.35
C ARG A 359 -31.02 30.64 53.14
N THR A 360 -30.22 30.69 54.21
CA THR A 360 -28.77 30.44 54.16
C THR A 360 -28.50 28.95 54.00
N GLY A 361 -29.27 28.11 54.72
CA GLY A 361 -29.23 26.65 54.57
C GLY A 361 -29.54 26.21 53.13
N GLU A 362 -30.61 26.73 52.54
CA GLU A 362 -31.00 26.41 51.16
C GLU A 362 -29.88 26.76 50.16
N GLY A 363 -29.23 27.93 50.31
CA GLY A 363 -28.11 28.32 49.47
C GLY A 363 -26.87 27.41 49.61
N ILE A 364 -26.56 26.97 50.83
CA ILE A 364 -25.46 26.04 51.12
C ILE A 364 -25.73 24.67 50.50
N GLN A 365 -26.97 24.18 50.58
CA GLN A 365 -27.35 22.89 50.02
C GLN A 365 -27.27 22.91 48.48
N LYS A 366 -27.84 23.92 47.81
CA LYS A 366 -27.74 24.08 46.35
C LYS A 366 -26.30 24.19 45.88
N LEU A 367 -25.44 24.91 46.62
CA LEU A 367 -24.00 24.99 46.33
C LEU A 367 -23.30 23.62 46.49
N GLY A 368 -23.66 22.84 47.51
CA GLY A 368 -23.14 21.49 47.73
C GLY A 368 -23.50 20.53 46.61
N ASP A 369 -24.75 20.55 46.16
CA ASP A 369 -25.22 19.72 45.04
C ASP A 369 -24.53 20.09 43.73
N MET A 370 -24.37 21.40 43.47
CA MET A 370 -23.58 21.90 42.33
C MET A 370 -22.12 21.43 42.35
N MET A 371 -21.46 21.51 43.51
CA MET A 371 -20.06 21.06 43.65
C MET A 371 -19.92 19.55 43.47
N ARG A 372 -20.91 18.76 43.91
CA ARG A 372 -20.92 17.31 43.70
C ARG A 372 -21.01 16.95 42.23
N PHE A 373 -21.91 17.59 41.50
CA PHE A 373 -22.04 17.41 40.06
C PHE A 373 -20.73 17.73 39.32
N MET A 374 -20.10 18.89 39.59
CA MET A 374 -18.86 19.30 38.94
C MET A 374 -17.65 18.39 39.22
N LEU A 375 -17.56 17.81 40.41
CA LEU A 375 -16.39 17.04 40.84
C LEU A 375 -16.50 15.54 40.57
N HIS A 376 -17.72 14.98 40.46
CA HIS A 376 -17.93 13.53 40.36
C HIS A 376 -18.75 13.08 39.15
N GLU A 377 -19.74 13.88 38.72
CA GLU A 377 -20.67 13.46 37.67
C GLU A 377 -20.22 13.96 36.28
N ASN A 378 -19.62 15.15 36.20
CA ASN A 378 -19.04 15.73 34.97
C ASN A 378 -17.69 15.12 34.54
N THR A 379 -17.30 13.98 35.11
CA THR A 379 -16.11 13.20 34.73
C THR A 379 -16.45 11.93 33.98
N GLN A 380 -17.73 11.66 33.77
CA GLN A 380 -18.18 10.52 32.97
C GLN A 380 -18.18 10.89 31.48
N ASP A 381 -17.80 9.94 30.62
CA ASP A 381 -17.81 10.12 29.16
C ASP A 381 -19.20 10.48 28.60
N LYS A 382 -20.26 10.21 29.37
CA LYS A 382 -21.65 10.56 29.04
C LYS A 382 -22.40 10.89 30.33
N ILE A 383 -23.13 12.00 30.32
CA ILE A 383 -24.00 12.40 31.43
C ILE A 383 -25.47 12.45 31.00
N SER A 384 -26.38 12.19 31.94
CA SER A 384 -27.81 12.34 31.68
C SER A 384 -28.16 13.83 31.56
N LEU A 385 -28.89 14.17 30.51
CA LEU A 385 -29.38 15.53 30.29
C LEU A 385 -30.25 16.04 31.46
N THR A 386 -31.00 15.15 32.10
CA THR A 386 -31.77 15.44 33.32
C THR A 386 -30.88 15.96 34.45
N ARG A 387 -29.68 15.37 34.64
CA ARG A 387 -28.73 15.79 35.68
C ARG A 387 -28.12 17.16 35.38
N GLU A 388 -27.83 17.45 34.12
CA GLU A 388 -27.33 18.77 33.73
C GLU A 388 -28.41 19.85 33.90
N VAL A 389 -29.66 19.54 33.56
CA VAL A 389 -30.80 20.44 33.79
C VAL A 389 -31.02 20.67 35.29
N GLU A 390 -30.90 19.64 36.13
CA GLU A 390 -30.95 19.76 37.59
C GLU A 390 -29.85 20.69 38.13
N TYR A 391 -28.62 20.56 37.62
CA TYR A 391 -27.52 21.46 37.93
C TYR A 391 -27.82 22.91 37.54
N LEU A 392 -28.35 23.15 36.33
CA LEU A 392 -28.72 24.49 35.86
C LEU A 392 -29.84 25.12 36.72
N ASN A 393 -30.83 24.33 37.12
CA ASN A 393 -31.89 24.78 38.03
C ASN A 393 -31.31 25.18 39.39
N ASN A 394 -30.44 24.36 39.98
CA ASN A 394 -29.77 24.67 41.24
C ASN A 394 -28.92 25.95 41.13
N TYR A 395 -28.24 26.18 40.01
CA TYR A 395 -27.51 27.41 39.75
C TYR A 395 -28.43 28.63 39.67
N ILE A 396 -29.50 28.55 38.88
CA ILE A 396 -30.46 29.66 38.71
C ILE A 396 -31.11 30.02 40.04
N ASP A 397 -31.48 29.03 40.84
CA ASP A 397 -32.06 29.24 42.16
C ASP A 397 -31.06 29.90 43.12
N LEU A 398 -29.79 29.48 43.09
CA LEU A 398 -28.75 30.13 43.88
C LEU A 398 -28.55 31.60 43.46
N GLN A 399 -28.61 31.88 42.15
CA GLN A 399 -28.56 33.26 41.64
C GLN A 399 -29.77 34.08 42.07
N LYS A 400 -30.98 33.51 42.03
CA LYS A 400 -32.20 34.14 42.54
C LYS A 400 -32.08 34.46 44.03
N LEU A 401 -31.56 33.53 44.83
CA LEU A 401 -31.30 33.74 46.26
C LEU A 401 -30.31 34.89 46.52
N ARG A 402 -29.30 35.05 45.65
CA ARG A 402 -28.32 36.14 45.70
C ARG A 402 -28.92 37.50 45.33
N THR A 403 -29.76 37.56 44.30
CA THR A 403 -30.33 38.81 43.77
C THR A 403 -31.64 39.22 44.42
N SER A 404 -32.26 38.37 45.24
CA SER A 404 -33.58 38.62 45.82
C SER A 404 -33.70 39.87 46.72
N ARG A 405 -32.57 40.47 47.13
CA ARG A 405 -32.54 41.72 47.91
C ARG A 405 -32.34 42.98 47.05
N SER A 406 -32.11 42.82 45.75
CA SER A 406 -31.94 43.91 44.79
C SER A 406 -33.21 44.04 43.95
N GLY A 407 -34.01 45.07 44.22
CA GLY A 407 -35.35 45.25 43.63
C GLY A 407 -35.39 45.39 42.10
N ASP A 408 -34.25 45.68 41.47
CA ASP A 408 -34.15 45.97 40.03
C ASP A 408 -33.76 44.75 39.17
N ILE A 409 -33.60 43.55 39.75
CA ILE A 409 -33.11 42.36 39.03
C ILE A 409 -34.14 41.24 39.06
N ARG A 410 -34.70 40.91 37.89
CA ARG A 410 -35.62 39.77 37.69
C ARG A 410 -34.97 38.70 36.83
N ILE A 411 -34.92 37.47 37.33
CA ILE A 411 -34.38 36.31 36.62
C ILE A 411 -35.55 35.42 36.18
N GLU A 412 -35.79 35.33 34.88
CA GLU A 412 -36.76 34.43 34.26
C GLU A 412 -36.01 33.30 33.52
N ALA A 413 -36.46 32.07 33.73
CA ALA A 413 -35.88 30.89 33.10
C ALA A 413 -37.01 30.03 32.55
N HIS A 414 -36.93 29.67 31.26
CA HIS A 414 -37.85 28.76 30.59
C HIS A 414 -37.07 27.53 30.17
N ILE A 415 -37.17 26.48 30.98
CA ILE A 415 -36.55 25.19 30.71
C ILE A 415 -37.70 24.21 30.48
N GLU A 416 -37.77 23.62 29.28
CA GLU A 416 -38.76 22.59 28.97
C GLU A 416 -38.40 21.29 29.70
N GLU A 417 -39.41 20.67 30.31
CA GLU A 417 -39.23 19.42 31.06
C GLU A 417 -39.04 18.26 30.07
N GLN A 418 -37.81 17.78 29.93
CA GLN A 418 -37.49 16.66 29.05
C GLN A 418 -37.67 15.31 29.75
N LEU A 419 -38.67 14.56 29.31
CA LEU A 419 -39.07 13.24 29.83
C LEU A 419 -38.22 12.04 29.32
N ASN A 420 -37.22 12.27 28.46
CA ASN A 420 -36.46 11.18 27.83
C ASN A 420 -35.03 11.07 28.37
N SER A 421 -34.54 9.83 28.53
CA SER A 421 -33.20 9.45 28.98
C SER A 421 -32.10 9.75 27.95
N LEU A 422 -32.00 11.01 27.53
CA LEU A 422 -30.96 11.48 26.63
C LEU A 422 -29.65 11.61 27.39
N GLN A 423 -28.58 11.10 26.79
CA GLN A 423 -27.22 11.25 27.28
C GLN A 423 -26.46 12.19 26.36
N ILE A 424 -25.68 13.08 26.96
CA ILE A 424 -24.81 14.02 26.25
C ILE A 424 -23.35 13.71 26.58
N THR A 425 -22.48 13.95 25.59
CA THR A 425 -21.02 13.73 25.63
C THR A 425 -20.29 15.02 25.95
#